data_AF-A0A8H7BBM9-F1
#
_entry.id   AF-A0A8H7BBM9-F1
#
_cell.length_a   1.000
_cell.length_b   1.000
_cell.length_c   1.000
_cell.angle_alpha   90.00
_cell.angle_beta   90.00
_cell.angle_gamma   90.00
#
_symmetry.space_group_name_H-M   'P 1'
#
loop_
_entity.id
_entity.type
_entity.pdbx_description
1 polymer ?
#
loop_
_entity_poly.entity_id
_entity_poly.type
_entity_poly.pdbx_seq_one_letter_code
_entity_poly.pdbx_strand_id
1 'polypeptide(L)'
;MPTLQGLPQELLEIIFLYSMNTALPRCSPDLGKKLSAHKVAMDFTMQAFFHTVDHRTNYRDRLVTSDALLQSDILTCRFFTYDFFLRYVQRAQDAMIKLRGKAWAATGVTIPGVSYFDGLWPYKFTKIPHLAFAQGFHVPEKLLHGPWTVDKASLLYVLVSLNGEIDWEGSMAGEAAKAGIKEAIKEENEHAVAALAVLLGVPKGLTTELLQYAVIRCGCNINIIRHLLFNAQILAEEAPSTLDFYDPALWAWADVNGHKGETLKDMLKDAAAFDLEFYFEDNADWPKIVPFPYGGSKFDARTAFNGVVRELLTNLYRNYGRKITRRRAMTPEQRNAEGDVIDD
;
A
#
# COMPACT_ATOMS: atom_id res chain seq x y z
N MET A 1 20.33 -16.01 40.23
CA MET A 1 21.04 -15.77 38.94
C MET A 1 20.51 -14.48 38.34
N PRO A 2 21.34 -13.61 37.74
CA PRO A 2 20.83 -12.44 37.03
C PRO A 2 20.01 -12.88 35.83
N THR A 3 18.80 -12.34 35.70
CA THR A 3 17.90 -12.59 34.57
C THR A 3 17.77 -11.33 33.73
N LEU A 4 17.54 -11.50 32.43
CA LEU A 4 17.33 -10.36 31.52
C LEU A 4 16.19 -9.45 32.01
N GLN A 5 15.11 -10.03 32.54
CA GLN A 5 13.95 -9.31 33.09
C GLN A 5 14.28 -8.44 34.32
N GLY A 6 15.33 -8.80 35.07
CA GLY A 6 15.80 -8.08 36.24
C GLY A 6 16.65 -6.84 35.92
N LEU A 7 16.97 -6.60 34.65
CA LEU A 7 17.70 -5.40 34.24
C LEU A 7 16.83 -4.12 34.40
N PRO A 8 17.46 -2.97 34.67
CA PRO A 8 16.85 -1.65 34.53
C PRO A 8 16.20 -1.46 33.16
N GLN A 9 15.11 -0.69 33.12
CA GLN A 9 14.34 -0.48 31.89
C GLN A 9 15.19 0.17 30.80
N GLU A 10 16.05 1.12 31.16
CA GLU A 10 16.91 1.86 30.24
C GLU A 10 17.89 0.92 29.53
N LEU A 11 18.45 -0.07 30.24
CA LEU A 11 19.33 -1.06 29.63
C LEU A 11 18.57 -2.01 28.71
N LEU A 12 17.35 -2.39 29.08
CA LEU A 12 16.49 -3.19 28.21
C LEU A 12 16.13 -2.45 26.92
N GLU A 13 15.80 -1.16 27.01
CA GLU A 13 15.52 -0.31 25.86
C GLU A 13 16.73 -0.19 24.94
N ILE A 14 17.94 0.01 25.48
CA ILE A 14 19.19 0.05 24.70
C ILE A 14 19.43 -1.30 24.00
N ILE A 15 19.29 -2.42 24.70
CA ILE A 15 19.47 -3.76 24.11
C ILE A 15 18.45 -3.99 23.00
N PHE A 16 17.19 -3.60 23.22
CA PHE A 16 16.13 -3.76 22.23
C PHE A 16 16.40 -2.93 20.97
N LEU A 17 16.70 -1.64 21.12
CA LEU A 17 17.01 -0.75 19.99
C LEU A 17 18.33 -1.12 19.30
N TYR A 18 19.29 -1.73 20.00
CA TYR A 18 20.51 -2.23 19.37
C TYR A 18 20.27 -3.51 18.57
N SER A 19 19.50 -4.45 19.12
CA SER A 19 19.24 -5.74 18.47
C SER A 19 18.18 -5.68 17.37
N MET A 20 17.33 -4.64 17.39
CA MET A 20 16.17 -4.47 16.51
C MET A 20 15.22 -5.68 16.44
N ASN A 21 15.26 -6.56 17.44
CA ASN A 21 14.57 -7.85 17.40
C ASN A 21 13.14 -7.76 17.96
N THR A 22 12.14 -7.81 17.08
CA THR A 22 10.70 -7.76 17.42
C THR A 22 10.23 -8.91 18.31
N ALA A 23 10.98 -10.02 18.41
CA ALA A 23 10.67 -11.12 19.30
C ALA A 23 10.96 -10.79 20.78
N LEU A 24 11.89 -9.86 21.07
CA LEU A 24 12.33 -9.60 22.45
C LEU A 24 11.19 -9.11 23.36
N PRO A 25 10.35 -8.12 22.97
CA PRO A 25 9.18 -7.74 23.77
C PRO A 25 8.14 -8.86 23.89
N ARG A 26 8.14 -9.84 22.97
CA ARG A 26 7.18 -10.95 22.91
C ARG A 26 7.61 -12.15 23.77
N CYS A 27 8.87 -12.24 24.17
CA CYS A 27 9.39 -13.34 24.97
C CYS A 27 8.78 -13.42 26.39
N SER A 28 8.28 -12.31 26.93
CA SER A 28 7.65 -12.27 28.26
C SER A 28 6.74 -11.04 28.41
N PRO A 29 5.58 -11.16 29.08
CA PRO A 29 4.72 -10.01 29.39
C PRO A 29 5.43 -8.86 30.10
N ASP A 30 6.37 -9.17 31.01
CA ASP A 30 7.11 -8.15 31.77
C ASP A 30 8.06 -7.35 30.87
N LEU A 31 8.75 -8.04 29.94
CA LEU A 31 9.59 -7.38 28.93
C LEU A 31 8.72 -6.56 27.97
N GLY A 32 7.59 -7.12 27.52
CA GLY A 32 6.63 -6.42 26.70
C GLY A 32 6.16 -5.11 27.35
N LYS A 33 5.79 -5.14 28.63
CA LYS A 33 5.36 -3.94 29.36
C LYS A 33 6.47 -2.88 29.45
N LYS A 34 7.71 -3.28 29.71
CA LYS A 34 8.86 -2.37 29.80
C LYS A 34 9.26 -1.78 28.44
N LEU A 35 9.17 -2.55 27.36
CA LEU A 35 9.65 -2.17 26.03
C LEU A 35 8.59 -1.57 25.11
N SER A 36 7.29 -1.64 25.47
CA SER A 36 6.19 -1.11 24.64
C SER A 36 5.89 0.37 24.89
N ALA A 37 6.77 1.11 25.58
CA ALA A 37 6.59 2.54 25.79
C ALA A 37 6.55 3.28 24.44
N HIS A 38 5.66 4.27 24.30
CA HIS A 38 5.46 5.00 23.04
C HIS A 38 6.76 5.59 22.48
N LYS A 39 7.63 6.11 23.36
CA LYS A 39 8.94 6.64 22.96
C LYS A 39 9.82 5.55 22.32
N VAL A 40 9.87 4.37 22.94
CA VAL A 40 10.68 3.23 22.45
C VAL A 40 10.14 2.75 21.10
N ALA A 41 8.83 2.61 20.96
CA ALA A 41 8.20 2.23 19.69
C ALA A 41 8.48 3.25 18.57
N MET A 42 8.45 4.55 18.88
CA MET A 42 8.79 5.62 17.94
C MET A 42 10.27 5.61 17.56
N ASP A 43 11.18 5.46 18.53
CA ASP A 43 12.63 5.40 18.26
C ASP A 43 12.98 4.15 17.44
N PHE A 44 12.35 3.00 17.74
CA PHE A 44 12.45 1.76 16.98
C PHE A 44 11.98 1.93 15.53
N THR A 45 10.84 2.60 15.33
CA THR A 45 10.31 2.92 13.99
C THR A 45 11.23 3.89 13.25
N MET A 46 11.75 4.92 13.92
CA MET A 46 12.71 5.86 13.30
C MET A 46 13.97 5.13 12.83
N GLN A 47 14.50 4.20 13.62
CA GLN A 47 15.69 3.41 13.26
C GLN A 47 15.44 2.46 12.07
N ALA A 48 14.29 1.79 12.03
CA ALA A 48 13.97 0.82 10.97
C ALA A 48 13.50 1.47 9.65
N PHE A 49 13.07 2.73 9.68
CA PHE A 49 12.57 3.45 8.51
C PHE A 49 13.43 4.69 8.22
N PHE A 50 13.29 5.76 8.99
CA PHE A 50 13.93 7.04 8.65
C PHE A 50 15.46 6.95 8.55
N HIS A 51 16.12 6.23 9.47
CA HIS A 51 17.58 6.20 9.57
C HIS A 51 18.24 5.26 8.56
N THR A 52 17.48 4.47 7.80
CA THR A 52 18.03 3.52 6.81
C THR A 52 18.41 4.19 5.50
N VAL A 53 18.25 5.50 5.40
CA VAL A 53 18.48 6.29 4.21
C VAL A 53 19.32 7.51 4.56
N ASP A 54 20.36 7.77 3.77
CA ASP A 54 21.12 9.02 3.93
C ASP A 54 20.37 10.23 3.34
N HIS A 55 19.90 11.10 4.22
CA HIS A 55 19.16 12.32 3.86
C HIS A 55 20.04 13.52 3.48
N ARG A 56 21.37 13.40 3.63
CA ARG A 56 22.33 14.48 3.33
C ARG A 56 22.89 14.41 1.92
N THR A 57 23.09 13.20 1.40
CA THR A 57 23.62 12.96 0.05
C THR A 57 22.55 13.09 -1.03
N ASN A 58 23.01 13.30 -2.26
CA ASN A 58 22.14 13.39 -3.42
C ASN A 58 21.43 12.05 -3.65
N TYR A 59 20.24 12.08 -4.26
CA TYR A 59 19.37 10.91 -4.35
C TYR A 59 19.98 9.72 -5.12
N ARG A 60 20.95 9.98 -6.03
CA ARG A 60 21.62 8.95 -6.83
C ARG A 60 22.68 8.16 -6.06
N ASP A 61 23.33 8.81 -5.09
CA ASP A 61 24.49 8.26 -4.38
C ASP A 61 24.14 7.88 -2.92
N ARG A 62 22.85 7.84 -2.64
CA ARG A 62 22.29 7.66 -1.30
C ARG A 62 22.44 6.21 -0.89
N LEU A 63 23.17 5.98 0.20
CA LEU A 63 23.20 4.69 0.86
C LEU A 63 21.80 4.35 1.40
N VAL A 64 21.31 3.15 1.07
CA VAL A 64 20.04 2.61 1.54
C VAL A 64 20.32 1.28 2.23
N THR A 65 20.04 1.19 3.53
CA THR A 65 20.21 -0.01 4.37
C THR A 65 18.88 -0.52 4.88
N SER A 66 17.79 -0.29 4.13
CA SER A 66 16.44 -0.60 4.58
C SER A 66 16.18 -2.11 4.54
N ASP A 67 15.56 -2.63 5.59
CA ASP A 67 15.18 -4.05 5.69
C ASP A 67 13.66 -4.21 5.57
N ALA A 68 13.21 -4.80 4.47
CA ALA A 68 11.79 -5.00 4.18
C ALA A 68 11.11 -5.96 5.17
N LEU A 69 11.80 -6.99 5.66
CA LEU A 69 11.24 -7.95 6.61
C LEU A 69 11.02 -7.29 7.97
N LEU A 70 12.04 -6.57 8.47
CA LEU A 70 11.93 -5.83 9.72
C LEU A 70 10.81 -4.78 9.66
N GLN A 71 10.71 -4.01 8.56
CA GLN A 71 9.62 -3.05 8.40
C GLN A 71 8.25 -3.74 8.38
N SER A 72 8.12 -4.88 7.70
CA SER A 72 6.88 -5.68 7.69
C SER A 72 6.48 -6.16 9.10
N ASP A 73 7.45 -6.61 9.89
CA ASP A 73 7.22 -7.03 11.27
C ASP A 73 6.75 -5.86 12.15
N ILE A 74 7.34 -4.68 11.97
CA ILE A 74 6.93 -3.46 12.69
C ILE A 74 5.49 -3.08 12.32
N LEU A 75 5.14 -3.13 11.03
CA LEU A 75 3.77 -2.83 10.58
C LEU A 75 2.74 -3.79 11.18
N THR A 76 3.13 -5.05 11.41
CA THR A 76 2.29 -6.07 12.07
C THR A 76 2.07 -5.77 13.56
N CYS A 77 2.97 -5.04 14.23
CA CYS A 77 2.86 -4.74 15.64
C CYS A 77 1.58 -3.97 16.00
N ARG A 78 1.00 -4.27 17.17
CA ARG A 78 -0.28 -3.69 17.60
C ARG A 78 -0.25 -2.16 17.76
N PHE A 79 0.90 -1.59 18.12
CA PHE A 79 1.04 -0.14 18.29
C PHE A 79 1.02 0.63 16.96
N PHE A 80 1.29 -0.04 15.84
CA PHE A 80 1.37 0.60 14.54
C PHE A 80 -0.04 0.81 13.96
N THR A 81 -0.66 1.92 14.37
CA THR A 81 -1.97 2.40 13.93
C THR A 81 -1.81 3.58 12.98
N TYR A 82 -2.91 4.08 12.40
CA TYR A 82 -2.87 5.27 11.54
C TYR A 82 -2.41 6.51 12.32
N ASP A 83 -2.92 6.74 13.53
CA ASP A 83 -2.44 7.81 14.41
C ASP A 83 -0.94 7.71 14.70
N PHE A 84 -0.45 6.50 15.00
CA PHE A 84 0.99 6.29 15.19
C PHE A 84 1.79 6.58 13.93
N PHE A 85 1.30 6.16 12.76
CA PHE A 85 1.92 6.47 11.47
C PHE A 85 2.01 7.98 11.23
N LEU A 86 0.95 8.75 11.50
CA LEU A 86 1.00 10.22 11.36
C LEU A 86 1.99 10.86 12.34
N ARG A 87 2.12 10.33 13.57
CA ARG A 87 3.15 10.77 14.52
C ARG A 87 4.56 10.44 14.03
N TYR A 88 4.74 9.30 13.36
CA TYR A 88 6.00 8.94 12.72
C TYR A 88 6.33 9.91 11.59
N VAL A 89 5.36 10.25 10.72
CA VAL A 89 5.52 11.27 9.69
C VAL A 89 5.96 12.60 10.30
N GLN A 90 5.31 13.06 11.37
CA GLN A 90 5.69 14.29 12.06
C GLN A 90 7.12 14.21 12.60
N ARG A 91 7.47 13.11 13.26
CA ARG A 91 8.80 12.89 13.84
C ARG A 91 9.90 12.89 12.78
N ALA A 92 9.62 12.27 11.63
CA ALA A 92 10.51 12.20 10.47
C ALA A 92 10.70 13.59 9.84
N GLN A 93 9.62 14.36 9.71
CA GLN A 93 9.66 15.76 9.25
C GLN A 93 10.51 16.63 10.20
N ASP A 94 10.30 16.54 11.51
CA ASP A 94 11.08 17.30 12.50
C ASP A 94 12.58 16.97 12.41
N ALA A 95 12.91 15.70 12.22
CA ALA A 95 14.28 15.24 12.02
C ALA A 95 14.90 15.84 10.74
N MET A 96 14.13 15.91 9.65
CA MET A 96 14.56 16.57 8.40
C MET A 96 14.78 18.07 8.56
N ILE A 97 13.87 18.77 9.25
CA ILE A 97 14.00 20.21 9.53
C ILE A 97 15.29 20.46 10.32
N LYS A 98 15.54 19.65 11.35
CA LYS A 98 16.76 19.73 12.17
C LYS A 98 18.02 19.46 11.36
N LEU A 99 17.99 18.48 10.45
CA LEU A 99 19.12 18.09 9.62
C LEU A 99 19.47 19.14 8.55
N ARG A 100 18.46 19.81 7.99
CA ARG A 100 18.64 20.89 6.99
C ARG A 100 19.08 22.22 7.59
N GLY A 101 18.76 22.46 8.86
CA GLY A 101 19.25 23.62 9.63
C GLY A 101 18.68 24.98 9.17
N LYS A 102 19.21 26.06 9.75
CA LYS A 102 18.69 27.44 9.59
C LYS A 102 18.80 27.99 8.15
N ALA A 103 19.85 27.60 7.42
CA ALA A 103 20.06 28.06 6.05
C ALA A 103 18.93 27.60 5.11
N TRP A 104 18.36 26.42 5.36
CA TRP A 104 17.26 25.91 4.55
C TRP A 104 15.94 26.62 4.82
N ALA A 105 15.70 27.07 6.06
CA ALA A 105 14.49 27.83 6.40
C ALA A 105 14.37 29.12 5.58
N ALA A 106 15.50 29.72 5.18
CA ALA A 106 15.54 30.91 4.33
C ALA A 106 15.17 30.64 2.85
N THR A 107 15.16 29.38 2.40
CA THR A 107 14.83 29.03 1.00
C THR A 107 13.33 29.08 0.70
N GLY A 108 12.48 29.12 1.72
CA GLY A 108 11.02 29.04 1.58
C GLY A 108 10.50 27.65 1.16
N VAL A 109 11.38 26.64 1.00
CA VAL A 109 10.98 25.28 0.64
C VAL A 109 10.41 24.55 1.86
N THR A 110 9.11 24.28 1.84
CA THR A 110 8.43 23.52 2.89
C THR A 110 8.78 22.03 2.81
N ILE A 111 9.21 21.44 3.92
CA ILE A 111 9.41 20.00 4.02
C ILE A 111 8.03 19.35 4.15
N PRO A 112 7.64 18.41 3.27
CA PRO A 112 6.37 17.70 3.38
C PRO A 112 6.20 17.02 4.74
N GLY A 113 4.99 17.04 5.27
CA GLY A 113 4.65 16.50 6.60
C GLY A 113 3.26 15.92 6.64
N VAL A 114 2.63 15.93 7.82
CA VAL A 114 1.32 15.30 8.07
C VAL A 114 0.23 15.83 7.12
N SER A 115 0.20 17.13 6.82
CA SER A 115 -0.81 17.74 5.93
C SER A 115 -0.80 17.21 4.49
N TYR A 116 0.26 16.53 4.07
CA TYR A 116 0.29 15.89 2.75
C TYR A 116 -0.59 14.63 2.67
N PHE A 117 -1.01 14.11 3.82
CA PHE A 117 -1.95 13.00 3.93
C PHE A 117 -3.41 13.47 3.96
N ASP A 118 -3.66 14.78 4.04
CA ASP A 118 -5.01 15.35 4.01
C ASP A 118 -5.71 14.98 2.68
N GLY A 119 -6.86 14.33 2.80
CA GLY A 119 -7.64 13.83 1.67
C GLY A 119 -7.00 12.64 0.93
N LEU A 120 -5.92 12.06 1.47
CA LEU A 120 -5.28 10.83 0.97
C LEU A 120 -4.93 10.87 -0.52
N TRP A 121 -4.33 11.98 -0.98
CA TRP A 121 -3.90 12.14 -2.37
C TRP A 121 -2.50 11.54 -2.61
N PRO A 122 -2.35 10.40 -3.34
CA PRO A 122 -1.06 9.72 -3.48
C PRO A 122 0.04 10.63 -4.03
N TYR A 123 -0.25 11.44 -5.05
CA TYR A 123 0.73 12.35 -5.66
C TYR A 123 1.34 13.37 -4.68
N LYS A 124 0.71 13.61 -3.52
CA LYS A 124 1.27 14.43 -2.44
C LYS A 124 2.22 13.59 -1.60
N PHE A 125 1.72 12.56 -0.93
CA PHE A 125 2.47 11.87 0.11
C PHE A 125 3.49 10.83 -0.41
N THR A 126 3.34 10.32 -1.64
CA THR A 126 4.35 9.44 -2.25
C THR A 126 5.65 10.17 -2.59
N LYS A 127 5.62 11.51 -2.58
CA LYS A 127 6.79 12.38 -2.77
C LYS A 127 7.55 12.69 -1.48
N ILE A 128 7.28 11.98 -0.38
CA ILE A 128 7.96 12.20 0.91
C ILE A 128 9.10 11.18 1.03
N PRO A 129 10.30 11.48 0.49
CA PRO A 129 11.37 10.47 0.34
C PRO A 129 11.98 10.02 1.68
N HIS A 130 11.70 10.74 2.77
CA HIS A 130 12.31 10.51 4.06
C HIS A 130 11.49 9.56 4.96
N LEU A 131 10.33 9.08 4.49
CA LEU A 131 9.61 7.99 5.15
C LEU A 131 10.26 6.63 4.95
N ALA A 132 11.11 6.49 3.91
CA ALA A 132 12.07 5.40 3.75
C ALA A 132 11.48 3.97 3.91
N PHE A 133 10.30 3.75 3.33
CA PHE A 133 9.75 2.40 3.17
C PHE A 133 10.64 1.59 2.22
N ALA A 134 11.07 0.41 2.69
CA ALA A 134 11.92 -0.52 1.96
C ALA A 134 11.15 -1.09 0.76
N GLN A 135 11.82 -1.31 -0.36
CA GLN A 135 11.17 -2.00 -1.47
C GLN A 135 10.81 -3.44 -1.07
N GLY A 136 9.56 -3.85 -1.32
CA GLY A 136 9.08 -5.22 -1.05
C GLY A 136 8.65 -5.46 0.40
N PHE A 137 8.35 -4.40 1.16
CA PHE A 137 7.69 -4.56 2.47
C PHE A 137 6.26 -5.08 2.30
N HIS A 138 5.78 -5.82 3.29
CA HIS A 138 4.45 -6.42 3.26
C HIS A 138 3.43 -5.61 4.08
N VAL A 139 2.23 -5.48 3.52
CA VAL A 139 1.05 -4.99 4.23
C VAL A 139 0.61 -6.07 5.22
N PRO A 140 0.43 -5.73 6.51
CA PRO A 140 0.10 -6.72 7.53
C PRO A 140 -1.34 -7.22 7.40
N GLU A 141 -1.57 -8.50 7.67
CA GLU A 141 -2.88 -9.18 7.57
C GLU A 141 -4.00 -8.45 8.34
N LYS A 142 -3.67 -7.85 9.49
CA LYS A 142 -4.63 -7.06 10.30
C LYS A 142 -5.27 -5.89 9.54
N LEU A 143 -4.68 -5.46 8.42
CA LEU A 143 -5.17 -4.38 7.55
C LEU A 143 -5.89 -4.92 6.30
N LEU A 144 -5.91 -6.23 6.06
CA LEU A 144 -6.41 -6.82 4.81
C LEU A 144 -7.86 -7.32 4.89
N HIS A 145 -8.46 -7.36 6.08
CA HIS A 145 -9.87 -7.76 6.29
C HIS A 145 -10.58 -6.77 7.21
N GLY A 146 -11.92 -6.78 7.29
CA GLY A 146 -12.72 -5.89 8.13
C GLY A 146 -12.67 -6.22 9.63
N PRO A 147 -13.40 -5.49 10.49
CA PRO A 147 -14.29 -4.37 10.15
C PRO A 147 -13.51 -3.14 9.66
N TRP A 148 -14.07 -2.38 8.71
CA TRP A 148 -13.39 -1.27 8.06
C TRP A 148 -13.65 0.07 8.75
N THR A 149 -12.78 0.42 9.70
CA THR A 149 -12.74 1.78 10.24
C THR A 149 -12.05 2.75 9.26
N VAL A 150 -12.34 4.05 9.40
CA VAL A 150 -11.70 5.11 8.60
C VAL A 150 -10.18 5.05 8.72
N ASP A 151 -9.64 4.96 9.95
CA ASP A 151 -8.20 4.89 10.20
C ASP A 151 -7.55 3.65 9.57
N LYS A 152 -8.22 2.50 9.65
CA LYS A 152 -7.72 1.25 9.09
C LYS A 152 -7.65 1.30 7.57
N ALA A 153 -8.72 1.77 6.93
CA ALA A 153 -8.76 1.96 5.49
C ALA A 153 -7.74 3.01 5.02
N SER A 154 -7.57 4.10 5.78
CA SER A 154 -6.58 5.14 5.49
C SER A 154 -5.15 4.61 5.58
N LEU A 155 -4.82 3.84 6.62
CA LEU A 155 -3.50 3.24 6.75
C LEU A 155 -3.23 2.21 5.65
N LEU A 156 -4.19 1.31 5.36
CA LEU A 156 -4.08 0.36 4.25
C LEU A 156 -3.81 1.10 2.93
N TYR A 157 -4.62 2.11 2.62
CA TYR A 157 -4.52 2.90 1.40
C TYR A 157 -3.16 3.57 1.26
N VAL A 158 -2.65 4.17 2.35
CA VAL A 158 -1.32 4.79 2.37
C VAL A 158 -0.21 3.76 2.13
N LEU A 159 -0.24 2.61 2.81
CA LEU A 159 0.79 1.58 2.65
C LEU A 159 0.82 1.03 1.22
N VAL A 160 -0.35 0.78 0.61
CA VAL A 160 -0.44 0.36 -0.80
C VAL A 160 0.11 1.43 -1.73
N SER A 161 -0.25 2.69 -1.50
CA SER A 161 0.26 3.83 -2.28
C SER A 161 1.78 4.02 -2.14
N LEU A 162 2.37 3.55 -1.04
CA LEU A 162 3.82 3.51 -0.79
C LEU A 162 4.48 2.21 -1.30
N ASN A 163 3.77 1.42 -2.12
CA ASN A 163 4.23 0.17 -2.75
C ASN A 163 4.32 -1.03 -1.81
N GLY A 164 3.45 -1.09 -0.79
CA GLY A 164 3.30 -2.26 0.06
C GLY A 164 2.73 -3.45 -0.72
N GLU A 165 3.25 -4.64 -0.43
CA GLU A 165 2.90 -5.90 -1.11
C GLU A 165 2.13 -6.85 -0.19
N ILE A 166 1.49 -7.88 -0.74
CA ILE A 166 0.93 -8.99 0.06
C ILE A 166 1.97 -10.12 0.08
N ASP A 167 2.17 -10.71 1.26
CA ASP A 167 2.89 -11.98 1.38
C ASP A 167 1.98 -13.16 0.98
N TRP A 168 2.08 -13.59 -0.27
CA TRP A 168 1.31 -14.69 -0.84
C TRP A 168 1.84 -16.08 -0.48
N GLU A 169 3.10 -16.18 -0.08
CA GLU A 169 3.78 -17.48 0.09
C GLU A 169 3.94 -17.84 1.57
N GLY A 170 4.25 -16.87 2.42
CA GLY A 170 4.56 -17.06 3.82
C GLY A 170 3.38 -16.89 4.76
N SER A 171 2.19 -16.52 4.27
CA SER A 171 1.06 -16.17 5.14
C SER A 171 -0.33 -16.40 4.51
N MET A 172 -1.37 -16.22 5.34
CA MET A 172 -2.77 -16.22 4.90
C MET A 172 -3.25 -14.84 4.40
N ALA A 173 -2.35 -13.86 4.25
CA ALA A 173 -2.68 -12.49 3.86
C ALA A 173 -3.43 -12.41 2.53
N GLY A 174 -3.13 -13.28 1.57
CA GLY A 174 -3.85 -13.36 0.30
C GLY A 174 -5.32 -13.74 0.45
N GLU A 175 -5.62 -14.74 1.29
CA GLU A 175 -7.00 -15.15 1.58
C GLU A 175 -7.72 -14.10 2.44
N ALA A 176 -7.02 -13.49 3.40
CA ALA A 176 -7.55 -12.37 4.17
C ALA A 176 -7.95 -11.20 3.27
N ALA A 177 -7.12 -10.85 2.27
CA ALA A 177 -7.43 -9.81 1.29
C ALA A 177 -8.64 -10.15 0.41
N LYS A 178 -8.77 -11.41 -0.04
CA LYS A 178 -9.94 -11.87 -0.82
C LYS A 178 -11.25 -11.79 -0.02
N ALA A 179 -11.21 -12.14 1.26
CA ALA A 179 -12.35 -11.97 2.15
C ALA A 179 -12.63 -10.49 2.41
N GLY A 180 -11.57 -9.74 2.72
CA GLY A 180 -11.63 -8.33 3.06
C GLY A 180 -12.17 -7.44 1.96
N ILE A 181 -11.89 -7.72 0.68
CA ILE A 181 -12.43 -6.90 -0.40
C ILE A 181 -13.95 -7.07 -0.51
N LYS A 182 -14.49 -8.27 -0.27
CA LYS A 182 -15.94 -8.49 -0.22
C LYS A 182 -16.58 -7.75 0.96
N GLU A 183 -15.93 -7.78 2.11
CA GLU A 183 -16.35 -7.01 3.29
C GLU A 183 -16.33 -5.50 3.00
N ALA A 184 -15.27 -4.99 2.37
CA ALA A 184 -15.12 -3.58 2.01
C ALA A 184 -16.18 -3.12 1.01
N ILE A 185 -16.49 -3.95 0.00
CA ILE A 185 -17.56 -3.69 -0.97
C ILE A 185 -18.91 -3.62 -0.24
N LYS A 186 -19.18 -4.56 0.66
CA LYS A 186 -20.45 -4.60 1.42
C LYS A 186 -20.60 -3.42 2.38
N GLU A 187 -19.51 -2.96 2.98
CA GLU A 187 -19.47 -1.79 3.87
C GLU A 187 -19.36 -0.45 3.10
N GLU A 188 -19.34 -0.50 1.77
CA GLU A 188 -19.11 0.65 0.87
C GLU A 188 -17.86 1.47 1.20
N ASN A 189 -16.82 0.81 1.73
CA ASN A 189 -15.55 1.45 2.08
C ASN A 189 -14.65 1.61 0.84
N GLU A 190 -14.81 2.71 0.12
CA GLU A 190 -14.11 2.97 -1.15
C GLU A 190 -12.57 2.95 -1.00
N HIS A 191 -12.01 3.46 0.09
CA HIS A 191 -10.55 3.43 0.32
C HIS A 191 -10.00 2.01 0.48
N ALA A 192 -10.70 1.16 1.23
CA ALA A 192 -10.32 -0.24 1.38
C ALA A 192 -10.47 -1.00 0.05
N VAL A 193 -11.55 -0.77 -0.70
CA VAL A 193 -11.72 -1.33 -2.05
C VAL A 193 -10.60 -0.89 -2.97
N ALA A 194 -10.28 0.41 -3.03
CA ALA A 194 -9.24 0.96 -3.89
C ALA A 194 -7.89 0.28 -3.62
N ALA A 195 -7.51 0.17 -2.35
CA ALA A 195 -6.26 -0.45 -1.94
C ALA A 195 -6.23 -1.97 -2.20
N LEU A 196 -7.31 -2.69 -1.88
CA LEU A 196 -7.37 -4.15 -2.08
C LEU A 196 -7.50 -4.52 -3.56
N ALA A 197 -8.18 -3.73 -4.38
CA ALA A 197 -8.27 -3.97 -5.82
C ALA A 197 -6.88 -3.98 -6.46
N VAL A 198 -6.03 -3.06 -6.02
CA VAL A 198 -4.63 -2.99 -6.42
C VAL A 198 -3.83 -4.21 -5.95
N LEU A 199 -3.92 -4.55 -4.66
CA LEU A 199 -3.19 -5.69 -4.09
C LEU A 199 -3.62 -7.03 -4.69
N LEU A 200 -4.90 -7.19 -4.99
CA LEU A 200 -5.49 -8.39 -5.60
C LEU A 200 -5.37 -8.39 -7.13
N GLY A 201 -5.16 -7.25 -7.77
CA GLY A 201 -4.96 -7.22 -9.21
C GLY A 201 -3.66 -7.90 -9.62
N VAL A 202 -2.56 -7.59 -8.93
CA VAL A 202 -1.22 -8.18 -9.15
C VAL A 202 -1.20 -9.74 -9.22
N PRO A 203 -1.91 -10.48 -8.34
CA PRO A 203 -1.99 -11.95 -8.36
C PRO A 203 -3.18 -12.54 -9.15
N LYS A 204 -3.94 -11.74 -9.94
CA LYS A 204 -5.18 -12.18 -10.63
C LYS A 204 -6.33 -12.56 -9.70
N GLY A 205 -6.45 -11.88 -8.56
CA GLY A 205 -7.52 -12.07 -7.57
C GLY A 205 -8.82 -11.32 -7.88
N LEU A 206 -8.86 -10.50 -8.93
CA LEU A 206 -10.08 -9.84 -9.41
C LEU A 206 -10.76 -10.76 -10.43
N THR A 207 -11.95 -11.25 -10.11
CA THR A 207 -12.66 -12.24 -10.92
C THR A 207 -14.08 -11.77 -11.30
N THR A 208 -14.69 -12.42 -12.29
CA THR A 208 -16.10 -12.18 -12.65
C THR A 208 -17.03 -12.33 -11.45
N GLU A 209 -16.80 -13.30 -10.56
CA GLU A 209 -17.62 -13.50 -9.36
C GLU A 209 -17.53 -12.32 -8.39
N LEU A 210 -16.38 -11.66 -8.29
CA LEU A 210 -16.23 -10.46 -7.46
C LEU A 210 -17.00 -9.28 -8.06
N LEU A 211 -16.96 -9.11 -9.38
CA LEU A 211 -17.75 -8.10 -10.09
C LEU A 211 -19.25 -8.36 -9.91
N GLN A 212 -19.71 -9.60 -10.12
CA GLN A 212 -21.09 -10.00 -9.84
C GLN A 212 -21.49 -9.73 -8.39
N TYR A 213 -20.61 -10.04 -7.42
CA TYR A 213 -20.88 -9.73 -6.02
C TYR A 213 -21.08 -8.22 -5.81
N ALA A 214 -20.18 -7.37 -6.32
CA ALA A 214 -20.28 -5.92 -6.18
C ALA A 214 -21.54 -5.33 -6.86
N VAL A 215 -21.88 -5.83 -8.05
CA VAL A 215 -23.01 -5.33 -8.83
C VAL A 215 -24.35 -5.87 -8.31
N ILE A 216 -24.48 -7.19 -8.26
CA ILE A 216 -25.76 -7.87 -8.04
C ILE A 216 -26.09 -7.97 -6.54
N ARG A 217 -25.10 -8.22 -5.69
CA ARG A 217 -25.33 -8.42 -4.24
C ARG A 217 -25.18 -7.14 -3.42
N CYS A 218 -24.33 -6.21 -3.85
CA CYS A 218 -24.02 -4.99 -3.10
C CYS A 218 -24.53 -3.70 -3.78
N GLY A 219 -25.39 -3.83 -4.81
CA GLY A 219 -26.12 -2.70 -5.36
C GLY A 219 -25.33 -1.81 -6.31
N CYS A 220 -24.16 -2.25 -6.80
CA CYS A 220 -23.38 -1.58 -7.86
C CYS A 220 -22.97 -0.13 -7.50
N ASN A 221 -22.20 0.09 -6.44
CA ASN A 221 -21.64 1.43 -6.20
C ASN A 221 -20.63 1.79 -7.31
N ILE A 222 -20.92 2.80 -8.13
CA ILE A 222 -20.14 3.14 -9.34
C ILE A 222 -18.69 3.48 -9.02
N ASN A 223 -18.41 4.12 -7.88
CA ASN A 223 -17.03 4.41 -7.47
C ASN A 223 -16.26 3.13 -7.14
N ILE A 224 -16.90 2.20 -6.45
CA ILE A 224 -16.32 0.86 -6.17
C ILE A 224 -16.09 0.10 -7.48
N ILE A 225 -17.08 0.07 -8.37
CA ILE A 225 -16.95 -0.59 -9.68
C ILE A 225 -15.84 0.04 -10.51
N ARG A 226 -15.66 1.36 -10.47
CA ARG A 226 -14.55 2.06 -11.12
C ARG A 226 -13.21 1.52 -10.65
N HIS A 227 -12.98 1.41 -9.34
CA HIS A 227 -11.74 0.82 -8.83
C HIS A 227 -11.56 -0.62 -9.31
N LEU A 228 -12.60 -1.46 -9.22
CA LEU A 228 -12.51 -2.86 -9.62
C LEU A 228 -12.22 -3.01 -11.13
N LEU A 229 -12.98 -2.34 -11.99
CA LEU A 229 -12.83 -2.45 -13.45
C LEU A 229 -11.54 -1.80 -13.95
N PHE A 230 -11.11 -0.69 -13.34
CA PHE A 230 -9.86 -0.04 -13.73
C PHE A 230 -8.64 -0.93 -13.48
N ASN A 231 -8.68 -1.76 -12.43
CA ASN A 231 -7.67 -2.78 -12.17
C ASN A 231 -7.88 -4.00 -13.08
N ALA A 232 -9.13 -4.44 -13.28
CA ALA A 232 -9.47 -5.63 -14.06
C ALA A 232 -9.08 -5.52 -15.54
N GLN A 233 -9.27 -4.36 -16.19
CA GLN A 233 -8.90 -4.15 -17.60
C GLN A 233 -7.41 -4.43 -17.87
N ILE A 234 -6.54 -4.10 -16.90
CA ILE A 234 -5.08 -4.31 -17.00
C ILE A 234 -4.76 -5.81 -16.99
N LEU A 235 -5.57 -6.61 -16.31
CA LEU A 235 -5.35 -8.04 -16.10
C LEU A 235 -5.99 -8.91 -17.18
N ALA A 236 -6.97 -8.38 -17.90
CA ALA A 236 -7.75 -9.13 -18.88
C ALA A 236 -6.87 -9.81 -19.94
N GLU A 237 -5.82 -9.13 -20.42
CA GLU A 237 -4.86 -9.70 -21.38
C GLU A 237 -4.07 -10.89 -20.80
N GLU A 238 -3.76 -10.86 -19.50
CA GLU A 238 -2.92 -11.87 -18.86
C GLU A 238 -3.72 -13.05 -18.28
N ALA A 239 -5.02 -12.88 -18.08
CA ALA A 239 -5.90 -13.84 -17.42
C ALA A 239 -7.32 -13.88 -18.03
N PRO A 240 -7.45 -14.14 -19.35
CA PRO A 240 -8.73 -14.01 -20.07
C PRO A 240 -9.83 -14.97 -19.57
N SER A 241 -9.47 -16.06 -18.88
CA SER A 241 -10.44 -17.00 -18.30
C SER A 241 -10.98 -16.59 -16.93
N THR A 242 -10.43 -15.54 -16.31
CA THR A 242 -10.78 -15.12 -14.94
C THR A 242 -11.76 -13.95 -14.93
N LEU A 243 -11.83 -13.20 -16.03
CA LEU A 243 -12.63 -11.99 -16.18
C LEU A 243 -13.43 -12.05 -17.47
N ASP A 244 -14.75 -11.94 -17.34
CA ASP A 244 -15.69 -11.83 -18.45
C ASP A 244 -16.50 -10.54 -18.30
N PHE A 245 -16.11 -9.52 -19.08
CA PHE A 245 -16.83 -8.24 -19.11
C PHE A 245 -18.20 -8.34 -19.82
N TYR A 246 -18.45 -9.45 -20.52
CA TYR A 246 -19.71 -9.76 -21.19
C TYR A 246 -20.54 -10.80 -20.44
N ASP A 247 -20.23 -11.01 -19.15
CA ASP A 247 -20.94 -11.95 -18.30
C ASP A 247 -22.47 -11.71 -18.35
N PRO A 248 -23.27 -12.72 -18.72
CA PRO A 248 -24.70 -12.56 -18.92
C PRO A 248 -25.45 -12.07 -17.67
N ALA A 249 -24.99 -12.41 -16.47
CA ALA A 249 -25.65 -11.99 -15.23
C ALA A 249 -25.43 -10.50 -14.96
N LEU A 250 -24.22 -9.97 -15.23
CA LEU A 250 -23.95 -8.54 -15.16
C LEU A 250 -24.78 -7.75 -16.18
N TRP A 251 -24.87 -8.22 -17.42
CA TRP A 251 -25.63 -7.54 -18.48
C TRP A 251 -27.14 -7.60 -18.25
N ALA A 252 -27.68 -8.74 -17.81
CA ALA A 252 -29.08 -8.86 -17.45
C ALA A 252 -29.44 -7.96 -16.25
N TRP A 253 -28.55 -7.82 -15.27
CA TRP A 253 -28.73 -6.86 -14.20
C TRP A 253 -28.75 -5.43 -14.76
N ALA A 254 -27.82 -5.09 -15.65
CA ALA A 254 -27.76 -3.75 -16.24
C ALA A 254 -29.02 -3.40 -17.04
N ASP A 255 -29.55 -4.32 -17.85
CA ASP A 255 -30.75 -4.11 -18.68
C ASP A 255 -31.99 -3.67 -17.90
N VAL A 256 -32.09 -4.04 -16.62
CA VAL A 256 -33.26 -3.74 -15.78
C VAL A 256 -33.04 -2.62 -14.75
N ASN A 257 -31.85 -2.01 -14.72
CA ASN A 257 -31.47 -0.99 -13.71
C ASN A 257 -31.33 0.44 -14.28
N GLY A 258 -31.95 0.73 -15.42
CA GLY A 258 -32.08 2.07 -15.98
C GLY A 258 -30.73 2.76 -16.22
N HIS A 259 -30.63 4.05 -15.90
CA HIS A 259 -29.40 4.83 -16.12
C HIS A 259 -28.16 4.20 -15.48
N LYS A 260 -28.29 3.63 -14.27
CA LYS A 260 -27.20 2.98 -13.55
C LYS A 260 -26.70 1.73 -14.29
N GLY A 261 -27.62 0.99 -14.90
CA GLY A 261 -27.29 -0.14 -15.76
C GLY A 261 -26.58 0.28 -17.03
N GLU A 262 -27.03 1.35 -17.69
CA GLU A 262 -26.34 1.88 -18.88
C GLU A 262 -24.91 2.35 -18.54
N THR A 263 -24.71 3.07 -17.44
CA THR A 263 -23.36 3.43 -16.96
C THR A 263 -22.48 2.20 -16.75
N LEU A 264 -23.02 1.13 -16.15
CA LEU A 264 -22.27 -0.10 -15.96
C LEU A 264 -21.88 -0.75 -17.29
N LYS A 265 -22.80 -0.81 -18.26
CA LYS A 265 -22.51 -1.38 -19.60
C LYS A 265 -21.39 -0.63 -20.29
N ASP A 266 -21.40 0.70 -20.22
CA ASP A 266 -20.37 1.52 -20.85
C ASP A 266 -19.02 1.28 -20.16
N MET A 267 -18.98 1.27 -18.83
CA MET A 267 -17.76 0.92 -18.08
C MET A 267 -17.22 -0.48 -18.42
N LEU A 268 -18.10 -1.47 -18.60
CA LEU A 268 -17.69 -2.84 -18.97
C LEU A 268 -17.14 -2.91 -20.39
N LYS A 269 -17.76 -2.22 -21.36
CA LYS A 269 -17.26 -2.14 -22.74
C LYS A 269 -15.90 -1.46 -22.79
N ASP A 270 -15.74 -0.33 -22.09
CA ASP A 270 -14.49 0.42 -22.06
C ASP A 270 -13.38 -0.39 -21.38
N ALA A 271 -13.70 -1.10 -20.29
CA ALA A 271 -12.74 -1.99 -19.63
C ALA A 271 -12.32 -3.16 -20.55
N ALA A 272 -13.26 -3.72 -21.32
CA ALA A 272 -12.97 -4.77 -22.29
C ALA A 272 -12.06 -4.30 -23.44
N ALA A 273 -12.15 -3.02 -23.81
CA ALA A 273 -11.29 -2.38 -24.80
C ALA A 273 -9.95 -1.85 -24.23
N PHE A 274 -9.74 -1.96 -22.91
CA PHE A 274 -8.64 -1.31 -22.19
C PHE A 274 -8.60 0.22 -22.43
N ASP A 275 -9.79 0.82 -22.41
CA ASP A 275 -10.05 2.25 -22.64
C ASP A 275 -10.72 2.93 -21.42
N LEU A 276 -11.03 2.19 -20.34
CA LEU A 276 -11.75 2.73 -19.19
C LEU A 276 -10.91 3.74 -18.41
N GLU A 277 -11.16 5.04 -18.60
CA GLU A 277 -10.50 6.08 -17.83
C GLU A 277 -10.95 6.08 -16.36
N PHE A 278 -10.03 6.44 -15.45
CA PHE A 278 -10.37 6.47 -14.03
C PHE A 278 -11.29 7.65 -13.70
N TYR A 279 -11.04 8.83 -14.28
CA TYR A 279 -11.89 10.00 -14.12
C TYR A 279 -12.62 10.25 -15.45
N PHE A 280 -13.95 10.14 -15.44
CA PHE A 280 -14.79 10.44 -16.59
C PHE A 280 -14.85 11.95 -16.86
N GLU A 281 -14.99 12.34 -18.13
CA GLU A 281 -14.97 13.75 -18.58
C GLU A 281 -16.01 14.63 -17.83
N ASP A 282 -17.16 14.05 -17.48
CA ASP A 282 -18.26 14.76 -16.78
C ASP A 282 -18.11 14.80 -15.24
N ASN A 283 -17.02 14.30 -14.67
CA ASN A 283 -16.81 14.28 -13.23
C ASN A 283 -16.43 15.68 -12.68
N ALA A 284 -17.39 16.61 -12.65
CA ALA A 284 -17.24 17.92 -12.01
C ALA A 284 -16.82 17.82 -10.53
N ASP A 285 -17.12 16.68 -9.89
CA ASP A 285 -16.85 16.36 -8.49
C ASP A 285 -15.67 15.38 -8.30
N TRP A 286 -14.71 15.32 -9.23
CA TRP A 286 -13.52 14.45 -9.09
C TRP A 286 -12.78 14.51 -7.73
N PRO A 287 -12.77 15.63 -6.95
CA PRO A 287 -12.16 15.64 -5.62
C PRO A 287 -12.88 14.76 -4.58
N LYS A 288 -14.11 14.32 -4.85
CA LYS A 288 -14.89 13.43 -3.98
C LYS A 288 -14.66 11.95 -4.29
N ILE A 289 -14.00 11.63 -5.39
CA ILE A 289 -13.67 10.25 -5.78
C ILE A 289 -12.38 9.86 -5.07
N VAL A 290 -12.31 8.66 -4.49
CA VAL A 290 -11.07 8.18 -3.91
C VAL A 290 -10.04 8.01 -5.03
N PRO A 291 -8.86 8.64 -4.93
CA PRO A 291 -7.88 8.56 -6.01
C PRO A 291 -7.39 7.12 -6.20
N PHE A 292 -6.97 6.79 -7.41
CA PHE A 292 -6.27 5.54 -7.65
C PHE A 292 -4.97 5.47 -6.81
N PRO A 293 -4.74 4.43 -5.98
CA PRO A 293 -3.64 4.39 -5.00
C PRO A 293 -2.25 4.54 -5.62
N TYR A 294 -2.05 4.06 -6.84
CA TYR A 294 -0.80 4.25 -7.57
C TYR A 294 -0.84 5.52 -8.41
N GLY A 295 -0.42 6.62 -7.80
CA GLY A 295 -0.19 7.90 -8.47
C GLY A 295 1.18 8.47 -8.11
N GLY A 296 2.00 8.80 -9.12
CA GLY A 296 3.37 9.28 -8.93
C GLY A 296 3.96 9.93 -10.18
N SER A 297 5.27 10.23 -10.16
CA SER A 297 5.95 10.89 -11.29
C SER A 297 5.96 10.07 -12.58
N LYS A 298 5.70 8.76 -12.51
CA LYS A 298 5.72 7.83 -13.65
C LYS A 298 4.33 7.49 -14.20
N PHE A 299 3.25 7.73 -13.45
CA PHE A 299 1.88 7.45 -13.87
C PHE A 299 0.90 8.34 -13.12
N ASP A 300 -0.03 8.94 -13.85
CA ASP A 300 -1.09 9.80 -13.33
C ASP A 300 -2.45 9.35 -13.88
N ALA A 301 -3.31 8.81 -13.02
CA ALA A 301 -4.62 8.30 -13.42
C ALA A 301 -5.57 9.39 -13.97
N ARG A 302 -5.19 10.67 -13.89
CA ARG A 302 -5.92 11.81 -14.46
C ARG A 302 -5.61 12.05 -15.94
N THR A 303 -4.57 11.42 -16.49
CA THR A 303 -4.24 11.56 -17.90
C THR A 303 -5.02 10.56 -18.74
N ALA A 304 -5.51 11.01 -19.90
CA ALA A 304 -6.22 10.16 -20.85
C ALA A 304 -5.38 8.96 -21.31
N PHE A 305 -6.04 7.86 -21.64
CA PHE A 305 -5.35 6.62 -22.03
C PHE A 305 -4.82 6.64 -23.45
N ASN A 306 -3.55 7.00 -23.61
CA ASN A 306 -2.77 6.71 -24.82
C ASN A 306 -1.93 5.42 -24.66
N GLY A 307 -1.36 4.92 -25.76
CA GLY A 307 -0.58 3.68 -25.76
C GLY A 307 0.58 3.66 -24.76
N VAL A 308 1.22 4.81 -24.52
CA VAL A 308 2.32 4.93 -23.54
C VAL A 308 1.80 4.80 -22.11
N VAL A 309 0.68 5.46 -21.78
CA VAL A 309 0.07 5.41 -20.45
C VAL A 309 -0.40 3.98 -20.13
N ARG A 310 -0.99 3.28 -21.11
CA ARG A 310 -1.39 1.86 -20.97
C ARG A 310 -0.17 0.98 -20.74
N GLU A 311 0.90 1.15 -21.52
CA GLU A 311 2.13 0.39 -21.33
C GLU A 311 2.78 0.64 -19.97
N LEU A 312 2.80 1.88 -19.49
CA LEU A 312 3.32 2.23 -18.16
C LEU A 312 2.49 1.57 -17.05
N LEU A 313 1.16 1.58 -17.18
CA LEU A 313 0.24 0.94 -16.25
C LEU A 313 0.40 -0.59 -16.27
N THR A 314 0.46 -1.22 -17.44
CA THR A 314 0.72 -2.66 -17.57
C THR A 314 2.09 -3.03 -17.01
N ASN A 315 3.13 -2.23 -17.28
CA ASN A 315 4.47 -2.44 -16.74
C ASN A 315 4.52 -2.25 -15.22
N LEU A 316 3.69 -1.38 -14.66
CA LEU A 316 3.51 -1.28 -13.21
C LEU A 316 3.07 -2.66 -12.69
N TYR A 317 1.91 -3.16 -13.13
CA TYR A 317 1.37 -4.46 -12.69
C TYR A 317 2.30 -5.64 -12.98
N ARG A 318 2.94 -5.67 -14.16
CA ARG A 318 3.92 -6.70 -14.52
C ARG A 318 5.17 -6.66 -13.67
N ASN A 319 5.70 -5.48 -13.34
CA ASN A 319 6.89 -5.41 -12.47
C ASN A 319 6.54 -5.76 -11.02
N TYR A 320 5.31 -5.50 -10.57
CA TYR A 320 4.79 -6.04 -9.32
C TYR A 320 4.64 -7.59 -9.40
N GLY A 321 4.05 -8.14 -10.48
CA GLY A 321 3.83 -9.59 -10.66
C GLY A 321 5.09 -10.41 -11.01
N ARG A 322 6.07 -9.83 -11.71
CA ARG A 322 7.35 -10.49 -12.08
C ARG A 322 8.31 -10.58 -10.89
N LYS A 323 8.27 -9.64 -9.95
CA LYS A 323 9.03 -9.77 -8.69
C LYS A 323 8.53 -10.94 -7.83
N ILE A 324 7.23 -11.22 -7.89
CA ILE A 324 6.60 -12.39 -7.24
C ILE A 324 7.06 -13.69 -7.91
N THR A 325 7.10 -13.75 -9.24
CA THR A 325 7.48 -14.98 -9.98
C THR A 325 8.99 -15.23 -10.09
N ARG A 326 9.87 -14.22 -10.09
CA ARG A 326 11.34 -14.42 -10.03
C ARG A 326 11.79 -15.05 -8.70
N ARG A 327 11.17 -14.68 -7.58
CA ARG A 327 11.44 -15.28 -6.25
C ARG A 327 11.06 -16.77 -6.16
N ARG A 328 10.16 -17.23 -7.04
CA ARG A 328 9.74 -18.64 -7.18
C ARG A 328 10.86 -19.56 -7.72
N ALA A 329 11.84 -18.99 -8.42
CA ALA A 329 12.92 -19.74 -9.06
C ALA A 329 14.25 -19.73 -8.29
N MET A 330 14.37 -18.90 -7.24
CA MET A 330 15.62 -18.70 -6.52
C MET A 330 15.62 -19.35 -5.13
N THR A 331 16.64 -20.17 -4.86
CA THR A 331 16.88 -20.77 -3.55
C THR A 331 17.29 -19.70 -2.53
N PRO A 332 17.15 -19.96 -1.21
CA PRO A 332 17.53 -19.01 -0.16
C PRO A 332 18.98 -18.50 -0.27
N GLU A 333 19.89 -19.33 -0.77
CA GLU A 333 21.30 -19.01 -1.00
C GLU A 333 21.49 -18.02 -2.16
N GLN A 334 20.64 -18.08 -3.19
CA GLN A 334 20.68 -17.16 -4.34
C GLN A 334 20.11 -15.78 -3.98
N ARG A 335 19.21 -15.69 -2.99
CA ARG A 335 18.64 -14.42 -2.49
C ARG A 335 19.67 -13.55 -1.75
N ASN A 336 20.67 -14.16 -1.12
CA ASN A 336 21.75 -13.44 -0.44
C ASN A 336 22.84 -12.96 -1.40
N ALA A 337 23.00 -13.60 -2.57
CA ALA A 337 24.05 -13.28 -3.54
C ALA A 337 23.73 -12.07 -4.43
N GLU A 338 22.46 -11.80 -4.74
CA GLU A 338 22.06 -10.60 -5.51
C GLU A 338 22.17 -9.28 -4.72
N GLY A 339 22.32 -9.34 -3.38
CA GLY A 339 22.59 -8.15 -2.57
C GLY A 339 24.03 -7.60 -2.71
N ASP A 340 24.94 -8.42 -3.25
CA ASP A 340 26.38 -8.11 -3.35
C ASP A 340 26.85 -7.81 -4.78
N VAL A 341 25.97 -7.86 -5.80
CA VAL A 341 26.35 -7.51 -7.17
C VAL A 341 26.05 -6.03 -7.41
N ILE A 342 27.05 -5.20 -7.11
CA ILE A 342 27.17 -3.84 -7.63
C ILE A 342 27.55 -3.99 -9.11
N ASP A 343 26.63 -3.66 -10.01
CA ASP A 343 26.97 -3.46 -11.43
C ASP A 343 27.83 -2.18 -11.56
N ASP A 344 29.05 -2.34 -12.07
CA ASP A 344 29.99 -1.27 -12.47
C ASP A 344 29.41 -0.34 -13.55
#